data_AF-A0A7J4NM48-F1
#
_entry.id   AF-A0A7J4NM48-F1
#
_cell.length_a   1.000
_cell.length_b   1.000
_cell.length_c   1.000
_cell.angle_alpha   90.00
_cell.angle_beta   90.00
_cell.angle_gamma   90.00
#
_symmetry.space_group_name_H-M   'P 1'
#
loop_
_entity.id
_entity.type
_entity.pdbx_description
1 polymer ?
#
loop_
_entity_poly.entity_id
_entity_poly.type
_entity_poly.pdbx_seq_one_letter_code
_entity_poly.pdbx_strand_id
1 'polypeptide(L)'
;MARKKKGKIRVNLDLPKDDFTRRNFLMITITGAFLGIIALAFWATNASLVFGVLAPAPINGNPVFINTACGFDPNGGMPDYSQNETCFFTKERAATQTMELQWENVKGPGLGQRFDVPGIDELRLGTLSHPPQEMRLTCHATADQDFPFTITVLEPSSGGAILGVEHTISAVTNQDDCYLVIGNAVQSEGWEIWLKFDRSLPRMSEFSLTVEVDSYDGIPDWMNNASQFIGPEVNLGPMNLRPFIFINWFGYGFLLICFPGALYWDRQMKKINAIEEKFPDFLRDLAEYWKGGLSMTLAVRTLANSEYGALNDEVNKMAQQLSWGVAFGDVIVLFAERVGTPLVARAISLIGEANRAGGKISDILVTAANDSREIKFLEGERERAIASYIAVIWTSYFVFLGVIVVLAKVFIPAIASSNSGEDSAQIGNMVIRAIDPLFFLVVFFYGVSAQALGNGAMAGLMATGRLSSGMKHAGMMLMMAILAFNLVAFSPDLLGIQGDMGLNPALGTFIPG
;
A
#
# COMPACT_ATOMS: atom_id res chain seq x y z
N MET A 1 26.70 -16.93 -64.69
CA MET A 1 26.95 -16.58 -63.27
C MET A 1 25.61 -16.40 -62.54
N ALA A 2 25.16 -17.40 -61.78
CA ALA A 2 23.94 -17.29 -60.98
C ALA A 2 24.30 -16.90 -59.54
N ARG A 3 23.91 -15.68 -59.14
CA ARG A 3 24.19 -15.10 -57.82
C ARG A 3 23.25 -15.76 -56.79
N LYS A 4 23.74 -16.77 -56.05
CA LYS A 4 23.01 -17.39 -54.93
C LYS A 4 22.63 -16.30 -53.91
N LYS A 5 21.33 -16.08 -53.72
CA LYS A 5 20.78 -15.25 -52.64
C LYS A 5 21.27 -15.83 -51.30
N LYS A 6 22.01 -15.03 -50.53
CA LYS A 6 22.32 -15.33 -49.13
C LYS A 6 21.00 -15.39 -48.35
N GLY A 7 20.62 -16.58 -47.88
CA GLY A 7 19.53 -16.72 -46.93
C GLY A 7 19.88 -15.96 -45.65
N LYS A 8 19.05 -14.99 -45.26
CA LYS A 8 19.15 -14.38 -43.93
C LYS A 8 18.87 -15.48 -42.91
N ILE A 9 19.89 -15.91 -42.19
CA ILE A 9 19.71 -16.74 -40.99
C ILE A 9 19.02 -15.84 -39.97
N ARG A 10 17.71 -16.03 -39.78
CA ARG A 10 17.00 -15.46 -38.65
C ARG A 10 17.39 -16.29 -37.44
N VAL A 11 18.33 -15.80 -36.65
CA VAL A 11 18.62 -16.34 -35.33
C VAL A 11 17.43 -15.96 -34.46
N ASN A 12 16.50 -16.90 -34.25
CA ASN A 12 15.47 -16.75 -33.24
C ASN A 12 16.18 -16.72 -31.89
N LEU A 13 16.27 -15.52 -31.30
CA LEU A 13 16.69 -15.31 -29.91
C LEU A 13 15.59 -15.71 -28.91
N ASP A 14 14.56 -16.40 -29.37
CA ASP A 14 13.57 -16.99 -28.48
C ASP A 14 14.21 -18.19 -27.79
N LEU A 15 14.19 -18.12 -26.45
CA LEU A 15 14.63 -19.18 -25.55
C LEU A 15 14.09 -20.54 -26.01
N PRO A 16 14.83 -21.62 -25.79
CA PRO A 16 14.29 -22.94 -26.04
C PRO A 16 13.10 -23.17 -25.12
N LYS A 17 11.94 -23.18 -25.76
CA LYS A 17 10.80 -24.10 -25.68
C LYS A 17 10.74 -25.11 -24.51
N ASP A 18 11.14 -24.74 -23.30
CA ASP A 18 10.70 -25.49 -22.13
C ASP A 18 9.26 -25.07 -21.86
N ASP A 19 8.32 -25.88 -22.37
CA ASP A 19 6.88 -25.58 -22.45
C ASP A 19 6.33 -25.21 -21.06
N PHE A 20 6.86 -25.85 -20.02
CA PHE A 20 6.53 -25.57 -18.62
C PHE A 20 6.91 -24.16 -18.17
N THR A 21 8.13 -23.69 -18.50
CA THR A 21 8.60 -22.37 -18.07
C THR A 21 7.78 -21.25 -18.70
N ARG A 22 7.50 -21.36 -20.01
CA ARG A 22 6.67 -20.40 -20.75
C ARG A 22 5.22 -20.46 -20.30
N ARG A 23 4.66 -21.65 -20.10
CA ARG A 23 3.29 -21.85 -19.61
C ARG A 23 3.11 -21.25 -18.22
N ASN A 24 4.04 -21.50 -17.30
CA ASN A 24 3.99 -20.96 -15.94
C ASN A 24 4.06 -19.42 -15.95
N PHE A 25 4.98 -18.84 -16.75
CA PHE A 25 5.04 -17.39 -16.91
C PHE A 25 3.73 -16.80 -17.43
N LEU A 26 3.14 -17.41 -18.47
CA LEU A 26 1.87 -16.97 -19.04
C LEU A 26 0.73 -17.07 -18.02
N MET A 27 0.64 -18.20 -17.29
CA MET A 27 -0.37 -18.41 -16.25
C MET A 27 -0.27 -17.37 -15.13
N ILE A 28 0.93 -17.11 -14.63
CA ILE A 28 1.18 -16.09 -13.59
C ILE A 28 0.80 -14.70 -14.09
N THR A 29 1.16 -14.37 -15.34
CA THR A 29 0.87 -13.04 -15.91
C THR A 29 -0.62 -12.85 -16.18
N ILE A 30 -1.32 -13.87 -16.69
CA ILE A 30 -2.77 -13.81 -16.93
C ILE A 30 -3.54 -13.71 -15.61
N THR A 31 -3.20 -14.54 -14.63
CA THR A 31 -3.86 -14.50 -13.31
C THR A 31 -3.59 -13.17 -12.59
N GLY A 32 -2.35 -12.68 -12.61
CA GLY A 32 -2.00 -11.35 -12.09
C GLY A 32 -2.75 -10.22 -12.80
N ALA A 33 -2.85 -10.28 -14.13
CA ALA A 33 -3.59 -9.29 -14.91
C ALA A 33 -5.09 -9.31 -14.61
N PHE A 34 -5.69 -10.48 -14.48
CA PHE A 34 -7.10 -10.61 -14.12
C PHE A 34 -7.39 -10.02 -12.73
N LEU A 35 -6.59 -10.38 -11.72
CA LEU A 35 -6.72 -9.82 -10.38
C LEU A 35 -6.47 -8.30 -10.36
N GLY A 36 -5.50 -7.82 -11.13
CA GLY A 36 -5.21 -6.39 -11.25
C GLY A 36 -6.34 -5.60 -11.92
N ILE A 37 -7.00 -6.16 -12.94
CA ILE A 37 -8.18 -5.56 -13.57
C ILE A 37 -9.35 -5.48 -12.56
N ILE A 38 -9.55 -6.52 -11.75
CA ILE A 38 -10.57 -6.50 -10.68
C ILE A 38 -10.27 -5.40 -9.66
N ALA A 39 -9.01 -5.26 -9.23
CA ALA A 39 -8.58 -4.19 -8.34
C ALA A 39 -8.81 -2.79 -8.95
N LEU A 40 -8.50 -2.60 -10.24
CA LEU A 40 -8.78 -1.36 -10.95
C LEU A 40 -10.28 -1.10 -11.11
N ALA A 41 -11.09 -2.15 -11.29
CA ALA A 41 -12.55 -2.01 -11.34
C ALA A 41 -13.10 -1.56 -9.99
N PHE A 42 -12.63 -2.13 -8.88
CA PHE A 42 -13.00 -1.70 -7.53
C PHE A 42 -12.59 -0.25 -7.25
N TRP A 43 -11.38 0.13 -7.68
CA TRP A 43 -10.93 1.52 -7.63
C TRP A 43 -11.87 2.44 -8.42
N ALA A 44 -12.20 2.07 -9.66
CA ALA A 44 -13.01 2.89 -10.56
C ALA A 44 -14.45 3.11 -10.04
N THR A 45 -15.04 2.13 -9.36
CA THR A 45 -16.41 2.24 -8.79
C THR A 45 -16.47 3.11 -7.53
N ASN A 46 -15.33 3.39 -6.90
CA ASN A 46 -15.22 4.25 -5.71
C ASN A 46 -14.61 5.62 -6.01
N ALA A 47 -13.83 5.74 -7.06
CA ALA A 47 -13.12 6.98 -7.40
C ALA A 47 -14.06 8.07 -7.93
N SER A 48 -14.12 9.19 -7.23
CA SER A 48 -14.81 10.42 -7.66
C SER A 48 -14.27 10.99 -8.99
N LEU A 49 -13.01 10.71 -9.32
CA LEU A 49 -12.42 11.03 -10.63
C LEU A 49 -13.18 10.33 -11.78
N VAL A 50 -13.64 9.10 -11.57
CA VAL A 50 -14.39 8.35 -12.57
C VAL A 50 -15.85 8.80 -12.54
N PHE A 51 -16.52 8.66 -11.40
CA PHE A 51 -17.93 9.00 -11.22
C PHE A 51 -18.11 10.37 -10.57
N GLY A 52 -17.75 11.41 -11.31
CA GLY A 52 -17.86 12.81 -10.91
C GLY A 52 -17.23 13.74 -11.94
N VAL A 53 -16.14 13.29 -12.58
CA VAL A 53 -15.49 13.99 -13.70
C VAL A 53 -15.77 13.32 -15.05
N LEU A 54 -15.60 11.99 -15.14
CA LEU A 54 -15.75 11.25 -16.41
C LEU A 54 -17.18 10.73 -16.66
N ALA A 55 -17.95 10.52 -15.58
CA ALA A 55 -19.33 10.06 -15.58
C ALA A 55 -20.12 10.81 -14.49
N PRO A 56 -21.46 10.91 -14.59
CA PRO A 56 -22.27 11.54 -13.55
C PRO A 56 -22.11 10.82 -12.20
N ALA A 57 -21.86 11.59 -11.14
CA ALA A 57 -21.86 11.09 -9.78
C ALA A 57 -23.29 10.70 -9.35
N PRO A 58 -23.46 9.64 -8.53
CA PRO A 58 -24.73 9.34 -7.88
C PRO A 58 -25.26 10.52 -7.05
N ILE A 59 -26.58 10.73 -7.07
CA ILE A 59 -27.24 11.85 -6.37
C ILE A 59 -27.20 11.65 -4.85
N ASN A 60 -27.22 10.39 -4.42
CA ASN A 60 -27.21 10.01 -3.02
C ASN A 60 -25.85 10.23 -2.31
N GLY A 61 -24.82 10.68 -3.03
CA GLY A 61 -23.48 10.98 -2.48
C GLY A 61 -22.59 9.75 -2.24
N ASN A 62 -23.14 8.54 -2.26
CA ASN A 62 -22.38 7.30 -2.06
C ASN A 62 -21.70 6.83 -3.35
N PRO A 63 -20.52 6.18 -3.26
CA PRO A 63 -19.85 5.61 -4.42
C PRO A 63 -20.68 4.49 -5.04
N VAL A 64 -20.47 4.27 -6.35
CA VAL A 64 -21.18 3.24 -7.12
C VAL A 64 -21.00 1.86 -6.50
N PHE A 65 -19.83 1.58 -5.92
CA PHE A 65 -19.59 0.33 -5.19
C PHE A 65 -20.57 0.14 -4.03
N ILE A 66 -20.76 1.14 -3.16
CA ILE A 66 -21.67 1.03 -2.02
C ILE A 66 -23.12 0.90 -2.48
N ASN A 67 -23.53 1.69 -3.48
CA ASN A 67 -24.88 1.61 -4.04
C ASN A 67 -25.19 0.22 -4.62
N THR A 68 -24.24 -0.37 -5.34
CA THR A 68 -24.41 -1.71 -5.93
C THR A 68 -24.29 -2.84 -4.90
N ALA A 69 -23.40 -2.71 -3.91
CA ALA A 69 -23.20 -3.73 -2.87
C ALA A 69 -24.35 -3.76 -1.84
N CYS A 70 -24.90 -2.60 -1.48
CA CYS A 70 -25.96 -2.45 -0.49
C CYS A 70 -27.36 -2.34 -1.11
N GLY A 71 -27.47 -2.24 -2.44
CA GLY A 71 -28.76 -2.13 -3.14
C GLY A 71 -29.45 -0.77 -2.97
N PHE A 72 -28.70 0.29 -2.68
CA PHE A 72 -29.24 1.64 -2.54
C PHE A 72 -29.56 2.25 -3.92
N ASP A 73 -30.62 3.06 -3.98
CA ASP A 73 -30.99 3.77 -5.20
C ASP A 73 -29.99 4.93 -5.45
N PRO A 74 -29.22 4.90 -6.56
CA PRO A 74 -28.25 5.94 -6.88
C PRO A 74 -28.91 7.29 -7.24
N ASN A 75 -30.21 7.31 -7.57
CA ASN A 75 -30.96 8.52 -7.90
C ASN A 75 -31.79 9.05 -6.71
N GLY A 76 -31.79 8.34 -5.58
CA GLY A 76 -32.48 8.75 -4.36
C GLY A 76 -31.73 9.82 -3.56
N GLY A 77 -32.30 10.17 -2.40
CA GLY A 77 -31.62 10.97 -1.39
C GLY A 77 -30.49 10.20 -0.70
N MET A 78 -29.71 10.90 0.13
CA MET A 78 -28.70 10.26 0.97
C MET A 78 -29.37 9.23 1.90
N PRO A 79 -28.83 8.01 2.06
CA PRO A 79 -29.46 7.01 2.92
C PRO A 79 -29.51 7.45 4.38
N ASP A 80 -30.66 7.18 5.01
CA ASP A 80 -30.85 7.40 6.45
C ASP A 80 -30.17 6.29 7.26
N TYR A 81 -29.98 6.52 8.57
CA TYR A 81 -29.35 5.56 9.49
C TYR A 81 -29.99 4.16 9.39
N SER A 82 -31.33 4.10 9.37
CA SER A 82 -32.08 2.85 9.21
C SER A 82 -31.72 2.04 7.96
N GLN A 83 -31.37 2.71 6.85
CA GLN A 83 -30.94 2.06 5.61
C GLN A 83 -29.48 1.63 5.69
N ASN A 84 -28.62 2.46 6.30
CA ASN A 84 -27.21 2.15 6.52
C ASN A 84 -27.02 0.89 7.36
N GLU A 85 -27.87 0.67 8.38
CA GLU A 85 -27.84 -0.53 9.23
C GLU A 85 -28.20 -1.83 8.50
N THR A 86 -28.86 -1.77 7.34
CA THR A 86 -29.21 -2.98 6.57
C THR A 86 -28.01 -3.60 5.84
N CYS A 87 -26.94 -2.84 5.63
CA CYS A 87 -25.78 -3.28 4.86
C CYS A 87 -24.53 -3.35 5.73
N PHE A 88 -23.77 -4.42 5.56
CA PHE A 88 -22.53 -4.66 6.31
C PHE A 88 -21.47 -3.58 6.12
N PHE A 89 -21.37 -2.97 4.93
CA PHE A 89 -20.35 -1.96 4.62
C PHE A 89 -20.67 -0.57 5.16
N THR A 90 -21.95 -0.29 5.43
CA THR A 90 -22.43 1.02 5.90
C THR A 90 -22.91 0.98 7.34
N LYS A 91 -22.69 -0.13 8.03
CA LYS A 91 -23.06 -0.26 9.43
C LYS A 91 -22.19 0.66 10.28
N GLU A 92 -22.83 1.40 11.17
CA GLU A 92 -22.16 2.35 12.04
C GLU A 92 -21.79 1.68 13.37
N ARG A 93 -20.70 2.13 13.99
CA ARG A 93 -20.32 1.79 15.36
C ARG A 93 -20.12 3.08 16.15
N ALA A 94 -20.32 2.98 17.46
CA ALA A 94 -20.03 4.10 18.32
C ALA A 94 -18.54 4.45 18.26
N ALA A 95 -18.27 5.73 18.04
CA ALA A 95 -16.96 6.33 18.21
C ALA A 95 -16.90 6.97 19.59
N THR A 96 -15.96 6.50 20.42
CA THR A 96 -15.77 7.05 21.77
C THR A 96 -15.09 8.41 21.67
N GLN A 97 -15.87 9.47 21.85
CA GLN A 97 -15.38 10.84 21.94
C GLN A 97 -14.91 11.10 23.36
N THR A 98 -13.73 11.69 23.51
CA THR A 98 -13.16 12.00 24.83
C THR A 98 -12.91 13.49 24.98
N MET A 99 -13.16 14.01 26.19
CA MET A 99 -12.67 15.32 26.61
C MET A 99 -12.00 15.18 27.98
N GLU A 100 -10.87 15.86 28.13
CA GLU A 100 -10.19 15.99 29.41
C GLU A 100 -10.27 17.45 29.86
N LEU A 101 -10.79 17.66 31.06
CA LEU A 101 -10.76 18.94 31.74
C LEU A 101 -9.74 18.87 32.87
N GLN A 102 -8.82 19.83 32.88
CA GLN A 102 -7.89 20.02 33.98
C GLN A 102 -8.06 21.44 34.54
N TRP A 103 -8.40 21.54 35.82
CA TRP A 103 -8.52 22.80 36.54
C TRP A 103 -7.54 22.85 37.70
N GLU A 104 -6.75 23.90 37.74
CA GLU A 104 -5.81 24.16 38.83
C GLU A 104 -6.35 25.22 39.80
N ASN A 105 -6.02 25.09 41.09
CA ASN A 105 -6.29 26.10 42.11
C ASN A 105 -7.76 26.54 42.23
N VAL A 106 -8.69 25.59 42.12
CA VAL A 106 -10.13 25.84 42.15
C VAL A 106 -10.57 26.32 43.55
N LYS A 107 -11.42 27.35 43.61
CA LYS A 107 -11.97 27.92 44.86
C LYS A 107 -13.50 27.73 44.90
N GLY A 108 -14.05 27.49 46.09
CA GLY A 108 -15.49 27.45 46.31
C GLY A 108 -16.17 28.76 45.85
N PRO A 109 -17.34 28.69 45.18
CA PRO A 109 -18.28 27.58 45.13
C PRO A 109 -18.02 26.53 44.03
N GLY A 110 -16.88 26.60 43.34
CA GLY A 110 -16.45 25.66 42.30
C GLY A 110 -16.48 26.25 40.89
N LEU A 111 -16.39 25.39 39.86
CA LEU A 111 -16.32 25.78 38.44
C LEU A 111 -17.26 24.92 37.61
N GLY A 112 -17.74 25.49 36.52
CA GLY A 112 -18.56 24.82 35.54
C GLY A 112 -18.00 24.96 34.13
N GLN A 113 -18.25 23.97 33.30
CA GLN A 113 -17.84 23.92 31.90
C GLN A 113 -19.01 23.48 31.05
N ARG A 114 -19.21 24.18 29.93
CA ARG A 114 -20.19 23.77 28.90
C ARG A 114 -19.50 22.92 27.84
N PHE A 115 -20.22 21.96 27.30
CA PHE A 115 -19.77 21.13 26.21
C PHE A 115 -20.97 20.69 25.37
N ASP A 116 -20.71 20.23 24.15
CA ASP A 116 -21.73 19.72 23.25
C ASP A 116 -21.54 18.22 23.05
N VAL A 117 -22.65 17.48 23.07
CA VAL A 117 -22.64 16.04 22.81
C VAL A 117 -22.95 15.80 21.33
N PRO A 118 -22.01 15.24 20.54
CA PRO A 118 -22.25 14.92 19.15
C PRO A 118 -23.22 13.72 19.01
N GLY A 119 -23.92 13.65 17.88
CA GLY A 119 -24.89 12.59 17.63
C GLY A 119 -25.52 12.67 16.25
N ILE A 120 -26.38 11.70 15.93
CA ILE A 120 -27.20 11.69 14.73
C ILE A 120 -28.49 12.47 14.99
N ASP A 121 -28.76 13.47 14.15
CA ASP A 121 -30.00 14.25 14.18
C ASP A 121 -31.23 13.33 14.05
N GLU A 122 -32.27 13.57 14.86
CA GLU A 122 -33.56 12.88 14.83
C GLU A 122 -34.15 12.74 13.42
N LEU A 123 -33.91 13.72 12.56
CA LEU A 123 -34.39 13.72 11.17
C LEU A 123 -33.67 12.70 10.26
N ARG A 124 -32.45 12.25 10.62
CA ARG A 124 -31.62 11.32 9.83
C ARG A 124 -31.74 9.86 10.27
N LEU A 125 -32.48 9.61 11.35
CA LEU A 125 -32.66 8.28 11.95
C LEU A 125 -33.60 7.37 11.14
N GLY A 126 -34.47 7.95 10.32
CA GLY A 126 -35.42 7.21 9.49
C GLY A 126 -36.46 6.46 10.35
N THR A 127 -36.50 5.13 10.24
CA THR A 127 -37.48 4.28 10.95
C THR A 127 -36.97 3.66 12.25
N LEU A 128 -35.68 3.77 12.55
CA LEU A 128 -35.07 3.23 13.77
C LEU A 128 -34.93 4.31 14.84
N SER A 129 -35.02 3.90 16.11
CA SER A 129 -34.68 4.77 17.23
C SER A 129 -33.17 4.93 17.36
N HIS A 130 -32.73 6.06 17.91
CA HIS A 130 -31.31 6.31 18.16
C HIS A 130 -30.74 5.20 19.08
N PRO A 131 -29.57 4.61 18.76
CA PRO A 131 -28.89 3.68 19.67
C PRO A 131 -28.50 4.40 20.98
N PRO A 132 -28.53 3.75 22.14
CA PRO A 132 -28.16 4.41 23.39
C PRO A 132 -26.70 4.91 23.32
N GLN A 133 -26.48 6.21 23.56
CA GLN A 133 -25.14 6.79 23.69
C GLN A 133 -24.70 6.77 25.15
N GLU A 134 -23.82 5.85 25.52
CA GLU A 134 -23.33 5.78 26.91
C GLU A 134 -22.30 6.89 27.16
N MET A 135 -22.52 7.70 28.19
CA MET A 135 -21.55 8.69 28.67
C MET A 135 -20.96 8.23 29.99
N ARG A 136 -19.63 8.15 30.05
CA ARG A 136 -18.85 7.78 31.24
C ARG A 136 -18.03 8.98 31.69
N LEU A 137 -18.13 9.32 32.96
CA LEU A 137 -17.34 10.38 33.58
C LEU A 137 -16.44 9.75 34.65
N THR A 138 -15.16 10.08 34.59
CA THR A 138 -14.17 9.75 35.62
C THR A 138 -13.53 11.03 36.12
N CYS A 139 -13.47 11.23 37.43
CA CYS A 139 -12.80 12.39 38.00
C CYS A 139 -11.85 12.04 39.12
N HIS A 140 -10.83 12.89 39.25
CA HIS A 140 -9.83 12.83 40.30
C HIS A 140 -9.59 14.25 40.84
N ALA A 141 -9.51 14.37 42.17
CA ALA A 141 -9.40 15.66 42.86
C ALA A 141 -8.37 15.60 44.00
N THR A 142 -7.39 16.51 43.95
CA THR A 142 -6.33 16.64 44.96
C THR A 142 -6.45 17.99 45.69
N ALA A 143 -6.25 17.99 47.00
CA ALA A 143 -6.25 19.21 47.83
C ALA A 143 -5.39 19.06 49.09
N ASP A 144 -5.10 20.18 49.77
CA ASP A 144 -4.32 20.18 51.02
C ASP A 144 -5.03 19.48 52.20
N GLN A 145 -6.36 19.35 52.12
CA GLN A 145 -7.20 18.70 53.13
C GLN A 145 -8.28 17.87 52.45
N ASP A 146 -8.76 16.85 53.16
CA ASP A 146 -9.83 15.96 52.69
C ASP A 146 -11.18 16.64 52.95
N PHE A 147 -11.93 16.93 51.88
CA PHE A 147 -13.26 17.52 51.96
C PHE A 147 -14.19 16.99 50.85
N PRO A 148 -15.52 16.94 51.10
CA PRO A 148 -16.47 16.48 50.10
C PRO A 148 -16.68 17.52 49.00
N PHE A 149 -16.74 17.06 47.77
CA PHE A 149 -17.16 17.82 46.60
C PHE A 149 -18.26 17.07 45.84
N THR A 150 -19.01 17.82 45.05
CA THR A 150 -20.14 17.30 44.27
C THR A 150 -19.96 17.70 42.82
N ILE A 151 -20.16 16.76 41.89
CA ILE A 151 -20.23 17.02 40.46
C ILE A 151 -21.66 16.81 40.01
N THR A 152 -22.22 17.81 39.33
CA THR A 152 -23.54 17.76 38.72
C THR A 152 -23.39 17.91 37.22
N VAL A 153 -23.90 16.95 36.45
CA VAL A 153 -24.05 17.04 35.00
C VAL A 153 -25.50 17.42 34.72
N LEU A 154 -25.71 18.54 34.02
CA LEU A 154 -27.02 18.98 33.57
C LEU A 154 -27.23 18.61 32.10
N GLU A 155 -28.26 17.81 31.86
CA GLU A 155 -28.77 17.51 30.54
C GLU A 155 -29.69 18.66 30.05
N PRO A 156 -29.43 19.24 28.87
CA PRO A 156 -30.29 20.28 28.31
C PRO A 156 -31.65 19.72 27.89
N SER A 157 -32.73 20.49 28.07
CA SER A 157 -34.08 20.02 27.74
C SER A 157 -34.33 20.00 26.23
N SER A 158 -34.69 18.84 25.68
CA SER A 158 -35.19 18.72 24.30
C SER A 158 -36.60 19.31 24.19
N GLY A 159 -36.70 20.61 23.94
CA GLY A 159 -37.98 21.31 23.72
C GLY A 159 -38.60 21.97 24.95
N GLY A 160 -38.13 23.18 25.26
CA GLY A 160 -38.94 24.33 25.69
C GLY A 160 -39.77 24.30 26.99
N ALA A 161 -39.93 23.20 27.73
CA ALA A 161 -40.85 23.21 28.88
C ALA A 161 -40.54 22.26 30.06
N ILE A 162 -39.38 21.59 30.10
CA ILE A 162 -39.03 20.68 31.20
C ILE A 162 -37.68 21.11 31.77
N LEU A 163 -37.55 21.21 33.10
CA LEU A 163 -36.25 21.34 33.76
C LEU A 163 -35.36 20.18 33.31
N GLY A 164 -34.11 20.47 32.90
CA GLY A 164 -33.12 19.47 32.50
C GLY A 164 -32.93 18.38 33.57
N VAL A 165 -32.48 17.19 33.16
CA VAL A 165 -32.18 16.11 34.10
C VAL A 165 -30.82 16.38 34.74
N GLU A 166 -30.78 16.35 36.08
CA GLU A 166 -29.53 16.53 36.83
C GLU A 166 -28.99 15.17 37.27
N HIS A 167 -27.77 14.85 36.85
CA HIS A 167 -27.03 13.68 37.33
C HIS A 167 -25.95 14.12 38.31
N THR A 168 -26.05 13.70 39.57
CA THR A 168 -25.14 14.17 40.62
C THR A 168 -24.36 13.03 41.24
N ILE A 169 -23.05 13.24 41.45
CA ILE A 169 -22.14 12.37 42.18
C ILE A 169 -21.41 13.17 43.26
N SER A 170 -21.13 12.55 44.41
CA SER A 170 -20.34 13.16 45.48
C SER A 170 -19.16 12.27 45.81
N ALA A 171 -18.00 12.89 46.03
CA ALA A 171 -16.73 12.22 46.35
C ALA A 171 -15.91 13.10 47.32
N VAL A 172 -14.81 12.57 47.86
CA VAL A 172 -13.94 13.27 48.82
C VAL A 172 -12.55 13.45 48.21
N THR A 173 -11.98 14.65 48.33
CA THR A 173 -10.61 14.93 47.85
C THR A 173 -9.59 13.98 48.48
N ASN A 174 -8.56 13.61 47.72
CA ASN A 174 -7.45 12.73 48.11
C ASN A 174 -7.79 11.26 48.44
N GLN A 175 -9.08 10.89 48.50
CA GLN A 175 -9.50 9.54 48.91
C GLN A 175 -10.22 8.79 47.80
N ASP A 176 -11.24 9.40 47.19
CA ASP A 176 -12.15 8.73 46.27
C ASP A 176 -12.05 9.30 44.85
N ASP A 177 -11.90 8.41 43.87
CA ASP A 177 -12.15 8.73 42.47
C ASP A 177 -13.66 8.68 42.21
N CYS A 178 -14.19 9.65 41.46
CA CYS A 178 -15.61 9.66 41.13
C CYS A 178 -15.87 9.02 39.77
N TYR A 179 -16.94 8.22 39.69
CA TYR A 179 -17.36 7.56 38.45
C TYR A 179 -18.88 7.65 38.26
N LEU A 180 -19.31 8.22 37.14
CA LEU A 180 -20.72 8.39 36.79
C LEU A 180 -20.97 7.83 35.38
N VAL A 181 -22.05 7.08 35.21
CA VAL A 181 -22.48 6.55 33.90
C VAL A 181 -23.89 7.03 33.61
N ILE A 182 -24.07 7.67 32.46
CA ILE A 182 -25.36 8.07 31.91
C ILE A 182 -25.64 7.15 30.73
N GLY A 183 -26.71 6.36 30.81
CA GLY A 183 -26.96 5.27 29.84
C GLY A 183 -27.40 5.72 28.45
N ASN A 184 -27.90 6.96 28.30
CA ASN A 184 -28.22 7.54 27.00
C ASN A 184 -28.11 9.07 27.06
N ALA A 185 -26.98 9.62 26.62
CA ALA A 185 -26.79 11.04 26.44
C ALA A 185 -27.43 11.50 25.12
N VAL A 186 -28.43 12.38 25.19
CA VAL A 186 -29.07 12.92 24.00
C VAL A 186 -28.15 13.92 23.30
N GLN A 187 -28.13 13.87 21.96
CA GLN A 187 -27.46 14.87 21.15
C GLN A 187 -28.07 16.26 21.42
N SER A 188 -27.28 17.18 21.96
CA SER A 188 -27.72 18.54 22.20
C SER A 188 -26.54 19.47 22.44
N GLU A 189 -26.74 20.73 22.13
CA GLU A 189 -25.81 21.80 22.50
C GLU A 189 -26.11 22.27 23.93
N GLY A 190 -25.06 22.61 24.68
CA GLY A 190 -25.20 23.22 26.00
C GLY A 190 -25.38 22.26 27.17
N TRP A 191 -24.78 21.07 27.10
CA TRP A 191 -24.55 20.27 28.31
C TRP A 191 -23.63 21.04 29.27
N GLU A 192 -23.91 20.92 30.57
CA GLU A 192 -23.11 21.61 31.59
C GLU A 192 -22.60 20.63 32.65
N ILE A 193 -21.32 20.77 33.01
CA ILE A 193 -20.73 20.06 34.15
C ILE A 193 -20.40 21.08 35.22
N TRP A 194 -20.90 20.89 36.43
CA TRP A 194 -20.68 21.76 37.57
C TRP A 194 -19.93 21.01 38.67
N LEU A 195 -18.75 21.48 39.03
CA LEU A 195 -18.08 21.12 40.27
C LEU A 195 -18.52 22.10 41.36
N LYS A 196 -19.05 21.58 42.46
CA LYS A 196 -19.53 22.35 43.60
C LYS A 196 -18.89 21.87 44.90
N PHE A 197 -18.37 22.79 45.69
CA PHE A 197 -17.94 22.56 47.08
C PHE A 197 -18.06 23.84 47.90
N ASP A 198 -18.13 23.71 49.22
CA ASP A 198 -18.39 24.85 50.12
C ASP A 198 -17.29 25.93 50.03
N ARG A 199 -17.71 27.20 50.09
CA ARG A 199 -16.84 28.38 50.06
C ARG A 199 -15.93 28.49 51.28
N SER A 200 -16.29 27.82 52.38
CA SER A 200 -15.52 27.79 53.63
C SER A 200 -14.28 26.88 53.56
N LEU A 201 -14.24 25.97 52.59
CA LEU A 201 -13.20 24.95 52.43
C LEU A 201 -11.94 25.51 51.74
N PRO A 202 -10.76 24.88 51.95
CA PRO A 202 -9.54 25.27 51.26
C PRO A 202 -9.64 25.08 49.75
N ARG A 203 -8.69 25.65 49.01
CA ARG A 203 -8.61 25.50 47.55
C ARG A 203 -8.28 24.07 47.18
N MET A 204 -8.87 23.60 46.08
CA MET A 204 -8.47 22.35 45.44
C MET A 204 -7.23 22.63 44.59
N SER A 205 -6.16 21.85 44.76
CA SER A 205 -4.90 22.09 44.06
C SER A 205 -5.03 21.71 42.59
N GLU A 206 -5.61 20.55 42.32
CA GLU A 206 -5.79 20.00 40.98
C GLU A 206 -7.09 19.21 40.91
N PHE A 207 -7.81 19.40 39.82
CA PHE A 207 -9.00 18.65 39.47
C PHE A 207 -8.90 18.20 38.02
N SER A 208 -8.99 16.89 37.78
CA SER A 208 -9.04 16.31 36.44
C SER A 208 -10.35 15.57 36.25
N LEU A 209 -11.03 15.83 35.14
CA LEU A 209 -12.25 15.14 34.73
C LEU A 209 -12.08 14.65 33.29
N THR A 210 -12.25 13.35 33.08
CA THR A 210 -12.34 12.76 31.76
C THR A 210 -13.78 12.35 31.50
N VAL A 211 -14.36 12.90 30.42
CA VAL A 211 -15.69 12.54 29.94
C VAL A 211 -15.51 11.79 28.64
N GLU A 212 -16.08 10.59 28.58
CA GLU A 212 -16.14 9.75 27.39
C GLU A 212 -17.59 9.60 26.96
N VAL A 213 -17.90 9.81 25.69
CA VAL A 213 -19.22 9.55 25.12
C VAL A 213 -19.09 8.65 23.91
N ASP A 214 -19.80 7.53 23.95
CA ASP A 214 -19.95 6.63 22.82
C ASP A 214 -20.99 7.24 21.86
N SER A 215 -20.53 8.10 20.96
CA SER A 215 -21.38 8.86 20.03
C SER A 215 -21.47 8.19 18.65
N TYR A 216 -22.57 8.47 17.96
CA TYR A 216 -22.81 8.06 16.57
C TYR A 216 -22.85 9.33 15.72
N ASP A 217 -21.98 9.45 14.72
CA ASP A 217 -21.81 10.67 13.91
C ASP A 217 -22.62 10.65 12.60
N GLY A 218 -23.28 9.52 12.30
CA GLY A 218 -24.05 9.31 11.08
C GLY A 218 -23.18 8.99 9.87
N ILE A 219 -21.88 8.77 10.07
CA ILE A 219 -20.91 8.40 9.03
C ILE A 219 -20.49 6.94 9.28
N PRO A 220 -20.70 6.04 8.31
CA PRO A 220 -20.29 4.64 8.49
C PRO A 220 -18.78 4.45 8.71
N ASP A 221 -18.39 3.47 9.52
CA ASP A 221 -16.99 3.18 9.96
C ASP A 221 -15.94 3.15 8.83
N TRP A 222 -16.35 2.69 7.65
CA TRP A 222 -15.48 2.48 6.50
C TRP A 222 -15.58 3.61 5.49
N MET A 223 -16.18 4.74 5.86
CA MET A 223 -16.42 5.89 5.00
C MET A 223 -15.83 7.16 5.65
N ASN A 224 -15.49 8.14 4.82
CA ASN A 224 -15.16 9.50 5.30
C ASN A 224 -16.39 10.41 5.25
N ASN A 225 -16.21 11.66 5.71
CA ASN A 225 -17.23 12.71 5.66
C ASN A 225 -17.80 12.99 4.24
N ALA A 226 -17.04 12.67 3.19
CA ALA A 226 -17.43 12.79 1.79
C ALA A 226 -18.05 11.50 1.23
N SER A 227 -18.46 10.56 2.10
CA SER A 227 -19.03 9.26 1.77
C SER A 227 -18.12 8.36 0.91
N GLN A 228 -16.80 8.52 0.96
CA GLN A 228 -15.85 7.70 0.20
C GLN A 228 -15.33 6.51 1.01
N PHE A 229 -15.17 5.36 0.35
CA PHE A 229 -14.79 4.10 0.99
C PHE A 229 -13.30 4.04 1.39
N ILE A 230 -13.01 4.03 2.69
CA ILE A 230 -11.66 3.94 3.26
C ILE A 230 -11.29 2.53 3.70
N GLY A 231 -12.29 1.68 3.97
CA GLY A 231 -12.08 0.32 4.45
C GLY A 231 -11.61 0.25 5.91
N PRO A 232 -11.26 -0.97 6.37
CA PRO A 232 -10.96 -1.23 7.78
C PRO A 232 -9.64 -0.62 8.23
N GLU A 233 -9.62 -0.19 9.49
CA GLU A 233 -8.44 0.30 10.20
C GLU A 233 -7.61 -0.86 10.75
N VAL A 234 -6.29 -0.74 10.62
CA VAL A 234 -5.30 -1.70 11.12
C VAL A 234 -4.35 -0.96 12.05
N ASN A 235 -4.44 -1.24 13.34
CA ASN A 235 -3.61 -0.63 14.37
C ASN A 235 -2.27 -1.37 14.45
N LEU A 236 -1.20 -0.70 14.02
CA LEU A 236 0.19 -1.19 14.14
C LEU A 236 0.92 -0.40 15.22
N GLY A 237 0.49 -0.56 16.47
CA GLY A 237 1.10 0.11 17.62
C GLY A 237 0.84 1.62 17.60
N PRO A 238 1.85 2.48 17.35
CA PRO A 238 1.68 3.94 17.33
C PRO A 238 1.03 4.49 16.04
N MET A 239 0.75 3.65 15.04
CA MET A 239 0.22 4.08 13.75
C MET A 239 -1.05 3.34 13.38
N ASN A 240 -2.07 4.10 12.99
CA ASN A 240 -3.32 3.59 12.45
C ASN A 240 -3.24 3.63 10.92
N LEU A 241 -3.26 2.47 10.28
CA LEU A 241 -3.17 2.36 8.83
C LEU A 241 -4.49 1.88 8.23
N ARG A 242 -4.84 2.42 7.06
CA ARG A 242 -5.99 1.96 6.26
C ARG A 242 -5.50 1.42 4.91
N PRO A 243 -4.83 0.25 4.88
CA PRO A 243 -4.19 -0.27 3.67
C PRO A 243 -5.17 -0.61 2.55
N PHE A 244 -6.47 -0.76 2.87
CA PHE A 244 -7.54 -1.12 1.94
C PHE A 244 -8.35 0.07 1.43
N ILE A 245 -7.90 1.31 1.66
CA ILE A 245 -8.50 2.50 1.07
C ILE A 245 -8.62 2.37 -0.45
N PHE A 246 -9.75 2.83 -1.00
CA PHE A 246 -10.05 2.71 -2.44
C PHE A 246 -8.90 3.22 -3.33
N ILE A 247 -8.18 4.25 -2.88
CA ILE A 247 -7.05 4.86 -3.59
C ILE A 247 -5.91 3.87 -3.82
N ASN A 248 -5.59 3.03 -2.82
CA ASN A 248 -4.52 2.04 -2.92
C ASN A 248 -4.80 0.97 -3.97
N TRP A 249 -6.07 0.67 -4.24
CA TRP A 249 -6.46 -0.32 -5.25
C TRP A 249 -6.03 0.07 -6.67
N PHE A 250 -5.84 1.37 -6.94
CA PHE A 250 -5.18 1.82 -8.17
C PHE A 250 -3.75 1.29 -8.27
N GLY A 251 -2.95 1.48 -7.21
CA GLY A 251 -1.58 1.00 -7.12
C GLY A 251 -1.50 -0.53 -7.12
N TYR A 252 -2.35 -1.21 -6.34
CA TYR A 252 -2.42 -2.67 -6.31
C TYR A 252 -2.78 -3.26 -7.68
N GLY A 253 -3.69 -2.61 -8.42
CA GLY A 253 -4.08 -3.04 -9.76
C GLY A 253 -2.88 -3.15 -10.71
N PHE A 254 -2.09 -2.07 -10.82
CA PHE A 254 -0.90 -2.07 -11.66
C PHE A 254 0.23 -2.96 -11.10
N LEU A 255 0.38 -3.03 -9.78
CA LEU A 255 1.37 -3.89 -9.15
C LEU A 255 1.09 -5.37 -9.48
N LEU A 256 -0.16 -5.82 -9.39
CA LEU A 256 -0.56 -7.20 -9.70
C LEU A 256 -0.41 -7.54 -11.19
N ILE A 257 -0.62 -6.57 -12.08
CA ILE A 257 -0.40 -6.73 -13.53
C ILE A 257 1.11 -6.88 -13.83
N CYS A 258 1.95 -6.01 -13.26
CA CYS A 258 3.35 -5.89 -13.67
C CYS A 258 4.31 -6.80 -12.89
N PHE A 259 4.12 -6.96 -11.58
CA PHE A 259 5.15 -7.47 -10.68
C PHE A 259 5.29 -9.00 -10.65
N PRO A 260 4.22 -9.82 -10.54
CA PRO A 260 4.36 -11.27 -10.36
C PRO A 260 5.05 -11.96 -11.55
N GLY A 261 4.63 -11.63 -12.77
CA GLY A 261 5.23 -12.17 -13.99
C GLY A 261 6.70 -11.75 -14.15
N ALA A 262 7.01 -10.49 -13.86
CA ALA A 262 8.38 -9.97 -13.92
C ALA A 262 9.31 -10.66 -12.91
N LEU A 263 8.83 -10.92 -11.70
CA LEU A 263 9.59 -11.57 -10.64
C LEU A 263 9.88 -13.04 -10.98
N TYR A 264 8.89 -13.76 -11.52
CA TYR A 264 9.11 -15.13 -12.03
C TYR A 264 10.17 -15.16 -13.14
N TRP A 265 10.05 -14.25 -14.10
CA TRP A 265 10.99 -14.16 -15.21
C TRP A 265 12.42 -13.85 -14.76
N ASP A 266 12.58 -12.90 -13.83
CA ASP A 266 13.89 -12.54 -13.27
C ASP A 266 14.55 -13.73 -12.54
N ARG A 267 13.76 -14.50 -11.77
CA ARG A 267 14.25 -15.72 -11.12
C ARG A 267 14.70 -16.77 -12.14
N GLN A 268 13.96 -16.94 -13.23
CA GLN A 268 14.35 -17.90 -14.28
C GLN A 268 15.62 -17.45 -15.01
N MET A 269 15.75 -16.16 -15.31
CA MET A 269 16.95 -15.61 -15.94
C MET A 269 18.18 -15.75 -15.05
N LYS A 270 18.05 -15.57 -13.74
CA LYS A 270 19.15 -15.83 -12.78
C LYS A 270 19.63 -17.28 -12.81
N LYS A 271 18.71 -18.25 -12.93
CA LYS A 271 19.07 -19.67 -13.07
C LYS A 271 19.84 -19.94 -14.36
N ILE A 272 19.36 -19.39 -15.48
CA ILE A 272 20.01 -19.51 -16.79
C ILE A 272 21.41 -18.89 -16.75
N ASN A 273 21.54 -17.68 -16.23
CA ASN A 273 22.82 -16.99 -16.12
C ASN A 273 23.83 -17.75 -15.26
N ALA A 274 23.39 -18.36 -14.15
CA ALA A 274 24.27 -19.18 -13.29
C ALA A 274 24.84 -20.41 -14.01
N ILE A 275 24.10 -20.99 -14.97
CA ILE A 275 24.57 -22.10 -15.81
C ILE A 275 25.55 -21.58 -16.86
N GLU A 276 25.17 -20.52 -17.58
CA GLU A 276 26.00 -19.96 -18.66
C GLU A 276 27.32 -19.35 -18.17
N GLU A 277 27.39 -18.88 -16.92
CA GLU A 277 28.61 -18.33 -16.32
C GLU A 277 29.71 -19.39 -16.16
N LYS A 278 29.35 -20.64 -15.86
CA LYS A 278 30.30 -21.75 -15.65
C LYS A 278 30.61 -22.56 -16.91
N PHE A 279 29.81 -22.37 -17.96
CA PHE A 279 29.98 -23.10 -19.21
C PHE A 279 31.32 -22.86 -19.94
N PRO A 280 31.86 -21.62 -20.02
CA PRO A 280 33.17 -21.38 -20.66
C PRO A 280 34.31 -22.11 -19.94
N ASP A 281 34.26 -22.18 -18.61
CA ASP A 281 35.28 -22.85 -17.80
C ASP A 281 35.24 -24.37 -18.05
N PHE A 282 34.04 -24.95 -18.09
CA PHE A 282 33.85 -26.35 -18.46
C PHE A 282 34.43 -26.66 -19.85
N LEU A 283 34.15 -25.84 -20.88
CA LEU A 283 34.70 -26.05 -22.23
C LEU A 283 36.23 -25.95 -22.27
N ARG A 284 36.80 -25.01 -21.51
CA ARG A 284 38.26 -24.82 -21.42
C ARG A 284 38.93 -26.03 -20.79
N ASP A 285 38.44 -26.48 -19.64
CA ASP A 285 39.03 -27.61 -18.92
C ASP A 285 38.88 -28.91 -19.76
N LEU A 286 37.77 -29.07 -20.48
CA LEU A 286 37.59 -30.15 -21.46
C LEU A 286 38.62 -30.12 -22.58
N ALA A 287 38.92 -28.93 -23.11
CA ALA A 287 39.95 -28.76 -24.12
C ALA A 287 41.35 -29.09 -23.59
N GLU A 288 41.66 -28.68 -22.35
CA GLU A 288 42.94 -28.94 -21.68
C GLU A 288 43.16 -30.43 -21.44
N TYR A 289 42.17 -31.16 -20.93
CA TYR A 289 42.26 -32.61 -20.74
C TYR A 289 42.41 -33.37 -22.05
N TRP A 290 41.67 -32.97 -23.09
CA TRP A 290 41.80 -33.57 -24.42
C TRP A 290 43.20 -33.31 -25.01
N LYS A 291 43.74 -32.09 -24.87
CA LYS A 291 45.11 -31.76 -25.26
C LYS A 291 46.17 -32.54 -24.47
N GLY A 292 45.87 -32.89 -23.22
CA GLY A 292 46.67 -33.77 -22.37
C GLY A 292 46.68 -35.25 -22.79
N GLY A 293 45.94 -35.62 -23.84
CA GLY A 293 45.92 -36.98 -24.39
C GLY A 293 44.89 -37.92 -23.77
N LEU A 294 43.99 -37.41 -22.92
CA LEU A 294 42.88 -38.20 -22.40
C LEU A 294 41.83 -38.44 -23.49
N SER A 295 41.20 -39.61 -23.47
CA SER A 295 40.00 -39.84 -24.29
C SER A 295 38.87 -38.91 -23.86
N MET A 296 37.97 -38.55 -24.77
CA MET A 296 36.87 -37.62 -24.48
C MET A 296 35.94 -38.16 -23.39
N THR A 297 35.76 -39.48 -23.37
CA THR A 297 35.02 -40.21 -22.33
C THR A 297 35.67 -40.07 -20.96
N LEU A 298 37.01 -40.16 -20.88
CA LEU A 298 37.75 -40.04 -19.63
C LEU A 298 37.88 -38.58 -19.18
N ALA A 299 38.05 -37.65 -20.12
CA ALA A 299 38.08 -36.21 -19.85
C ALA A 299 36.78 -35.75 -19.21
N VAL A 300 35.62 -36.07 -19.81
CA VAL A 300 34.30 -35.72 -19.24
C VAL A 300 34.06 -36.40 -17.89
N ARG A 301 34.46 -37.66 -17.71
CA ARG A 301 34.38 -38.34 -16.40
C ARG A 301 35.23 -37.68 -15.33
N THR A 302 36.40 -37.16 -15.70
CA THR A 302 37.28 -36.43 -14.77
C THR A 302 36.63 -35.10 -14.38
N LEU A 303 36.08 -34.38 -15.35
CA LEU A 303 35.37 -33.11 -15.16
C LEU A 303 34.07 -33.25 -14.36
N ALA A 304 33.39 -34.39 -14.42
CA ALA A 304 32.18 -34.64 -13.65
C ALA A 304 32.42 -34.61 -12.12
N ASN A 305 33.67 -34.82 -11.69
CA ASN A 305 34.08 -34.68 -10.28
C ASN A 305 34.53 -33.25 -9.92
N SER A 306 34.60 -32.34 -10.88
CA SER A 306 34.98 -30.93 -10.68
C SER A 306 33.76 -30.05 -10.33
N GLU A 307 34.01 -28.82 -9.87
CA GLU A 307 32.96 -27.87 -9.47
C GLU A 307 32.60 -26.85 -10.58
N TYR A 308 31.44 -27.05 -11.21
CA TYR A 308 30.80 -26.15 -12.17
C TYR A 308 29.43 -25.62 -11.71
N GLY A 309 29.16 -25.67 -10.39
CA GLY A 309 27.96 -25.09 -9.79
C GLY A 309 26.66 -25.64 -10.39
N ALA A 310 25.84 -24.76 -10.97
CA ALA A 310 24.56 -25.12 -11.58
C ALA A 310 24.68 -26.08 -12.79
N LEU A 311 25.87 -26.24 -13.36
CA LEU A 311 26.13 -27.14 -14.50
C LEU A 311 26.47 -28.58 -14.07
N ASN A 312 26.77 -28.82 -12.78
CA ASN A 312 27.28 -30.12 -12.30
C ASN A 312 26.35 -31.30 -12.58
N ASP A 313 25.04 -31.11 -12.44
CA ASP A 313 24.07 -32.19 -12.69
C ASP A 313 24.07 -32.60 -14.18
N GLU A 314 24.16 -31.62 -15.09
CA GLU A 314 24.18 -31.86 -16.53
C GLU A 314 25.50 -32.48 -17.01
N VAL A 315 26.63 -32.09 -16.41
CA VAL A 315 27.94 -32.70 -16.68
C VAL A 315 27.99 -34.15 -16.16
N ASN A 316 27.39 -34.44 -15.00
CA ASN A 316 27.29 -35.80 -14.47
C ASN A 316 26.46 -36.72 -15.37
N LYS A 317 25.30 -36.25 -15.85
CA LYS A 317 24.48 -36.99 -16.83
C LYS A 317 25.26 -37.28 -18.12
N MET A 318 26.04 -36.31 -18.58
CA MET A 318 26.91 -36.46 -19.75
C MET A 318 27.97 -37.56 -19.54
N ALA A 319 28.63 -37.59 -18.37
CA ALA A 319 29.60 -38.62 -18.02
C ALA A 319 28.99 -40.03 -17.93
N GLN A 320 27.75 -40.14 -17.44
CA GLN A 320 27.02 -41.41 -17.40
C GLN A 320 26.70 -41.93 -18.81
N GLN A 321 26.21 -41.07 -19.71
CA GLN A 321 25.92 -41.45 -21.10
C GLN A 321 27.17 -41.93 -21.85
N LEU A 322 28.29 -41.24 -21.67
CA LEU A 322 29.58 -41.65 -22.23
C LEU A 322 30.07 -42.98 -21.63
N SER A 323 29.77 -43.25 -20.36
CA SER A 323 30.14 -44.52 -19.73
C SER A 323 29.38 -45.72 -20.28
N TRP A 324 28.18 -45.49 -20.81
CA TRP A 324 27.36 -46.53 -21.47
C TRP A 324 27.69 -46.69 -22.95
N GLY A 325 28.75 -46.03 -23.45
CA GLY A 325 29.24 -46.18 -24.82
C GLY A 325 28.51 -45.34 -25.86
N VAL A 326 27.69 -44.36 -25.45
CA VAL A 326 27.07 -43.41 -26.40
C VAL A 326 28.16 -42.51 -27.00
N ALA A 327 28.09 -42.26 -28.31
CA ALA A 327 29.07 -41.43 -29.00
C ALA A 327 29.06 -39.99 -28.46
N PHE A 328 30.24 -39.39 -28.31
CA PHE A 328 30.37 -38.03 -27.78
C PHE A 328 29.60 -36.97 -28.58
N GLY A 329 29.55 -37.12 -29.90
CA GLY A 329 28.78 -36.22 -30.77
C GLY A 329 27.29 -36.17 -30.42
N ASP A 330 26.70 -37.32 -30.09
CA ASP A 330 25.29 -37.39 -29.72
C ASP A 330 25.08 -36.86 -28.29
N VAL A 331 25.98 -37.24 -27.37
CA VAL A 331 25.92 -36.83 -25.96
C VAL A 331 26.02 -35.31 -25.81
N ILE A 332 26.90 -34.64 -26.55
CA ILE A 332 27.08 -33.19 -26.44
C ILE A 332 25.90 -32.40 -27.02
N VAL A 333 25.24 -32.94 -28.05
CA VAL A 333 23.99 -32.38 -28.60
C VAL A 333 22.85 -32.54 -27.59
N LEU A 334 22.69 -33.74 -27.00
CA LEU A 334 21.70 -33.97 -25.94
C LEU A 334 21.96 -33.08 -24.71
N PHE A 335 23.23 -32.82 -24.38
CA PHE A 335 23.59 -31.86 -23.33
C PHE A 335 23.15 -30.43 -23.68
N ALA A 336 23.38 -29.98 -24.92
CA ALA A 336 22.93 -28.66 -25.36
C ALA A 336 21.40 -28.51 -25.33
N GLU A 337 20.66 -29.56 -25.71
CA GLU A 337 19.20 -29.57 -25.64
C GLU A 337 18.68 -29.52 -24.20
N ARG A 338 19.31 -30.25 -23.26
CA ARG A 338 18.92 -30.24 -21.85
C ARG A 338 19.22 -28.91 -21.15
N VAL A 339 20.41 -28.35 -21.41
CA VAL A 339 20.80 -27.05 -20.85
C VAL A 339 19.93 -25.94 -21.43
N GLY A 340 19.60 -26.03 -22.72
CA GLY A 340 18.59 -25.17 -23.32
C GLY A 340 18.94 -23.69 -23.19
N THR A 341 20.17 -23.29 -23.51
CA THR A 341 20.52 -21.87 -23.61
C THR A 341 21.12 -21.53 -24.97
N PRO A 342 20.88 -20.31 -25.49
CA PRO A 342 21.36 -19.93 -26.81
C PRO A 342 22.89 -19.90 -26.87
N LEU A 343 23.56 -19.55 -25.77
CA LEU A 343 25.03 -19.56 -25.68
C LEU A 343 25.58 -20.98 -25.80
N VAL A 344 25.01 -21.93 -25.06
CA VAL A 344 25.44 -23.34 -25.08
C VAL A 344 25.14 -23.98 -26.43
N ALA A 345 23.93 -23.81 -26.95
CA ALA A 345 23.55 -24.35 -28.26
C ALA A 345 24.47 -23.85 -29.39
N ARG A 346 24.81 -22.55 -29.38
CA ARG A 346 25.75 -21.96 -30.34
C ARG A 346 27.13 -22.59 -30.22
N ALA A 347 27.70 -22.65 -29.02
CA ALA A 347 29.02 -23.24 -28.80
C ALA A 347 29.08 -24.72 -29.22
N ILE A 348 28.07 -25.52 -28.85
CA ILE A 348 28.02 -26.95 -29.21
C ILE A 348 27.84 -27.15 -30.72
N SER A 349 27.03 -26.33 -31.39
CA SER A 349 26.90 -26.41 -32.85
C SER A 349 28.21 -26.13 -33.59
N LEU A 350 29.02 -25.18 -33.10
CA LEU A 350 30.36 -24.91 -33.63
C LEU A 350 31.30 -26.11 -33.44
N ILE A 351 31.27 -26.74 -32.26
CA ILE A 351 32.06 -27.94 -31.96
C ILE A 351 31.64 -29.11 -32.87
N GLY A 352 30.34 -29.32 -33.04
CA GLY A 352 29.79 -30.40 -33.87
C GLY A 352 30.16 -30.27 -35.35
N GLU A 353 30.01 -29.07 -35.93
CA GLU A 353 30.33 -28.84 -37.34
C GLU A 353 31.84 -28.99 -37.61
N ALA A 354 32.66 -28.54 -36.66
CA ALA A 354 34.10 -28.59 -36.80
C ALA A 354 34.68 -30.01 -36.56
N ASN A 355 34.05 -30.82 -35.70
CA ASN A 355 34.32 -32.26 -35.59
C ASN A 355 34.00 -32.98 -36.92
N ARG A 356 32.85 -32.68 -37.52
CA ARG A 356 32.44 -33.25 -38.82
C ARG A 356 33.35 -32.84 -39.98
N ALA A 357 33.95 -31.65 -39.91
CA ALA A 357 34.94 -31.15 -40.87
C ALA A 357 36.36 -31.73 -40.67
N GLY A 358 36.59 -32.56 -39.65
CA GLY A 358 37.89 -33.21 -39.38
C GLY A 358 38.95 -32.26 -38.81
N GLY A 359 38.55 -31.16 -38.18
CA GLY A 359 39.46 -30.20 -37.54
C GLY A 359 40.06 -30.71 -36.22
N LYS A 360 41.10 -30.02 -35.74
CA LYS A 360 41.66 -30.27 -34.40
C LYS A 360 40.66 -29.88 -33.31
N ILE A 361 39.94 -30.85 -32.77
CA ILE A 361 38.89 -30.67 -31.74
C ILE A 361 39.39 -29.87 -30.54
N SER A 362 40.65 -30.05 -30.13
CA SER A 362 41.28 -29.27 -29.04
C SER A 362 41.19 -27.76 -29.30
N ASP A 363 41.57 -27.34 -30.50
CA ASP A 363 41.71 -25.92 -30.85
C ASP A 363 40.32 -25.29 -31.02
N ILE A 364 39.34 -26.06 -31.48
CA ILE A 364 37.93 -25.66 -31.58
C ILE A 364 37.30 -25.49 -30.20
N LEU A 365 37.53 -26.42 -29.26
CA LEU A 365 37.01 -26.32 -27.89
C LEU A 365 37.59 -25.10 -27.16
N VAL A 366 38.90 -24.84 -27.30
CA VAL A 366 39.52 -23.62 -26.75
C VAL A 366 38.91 -22.37 -27.39
N THR A 367 38.70 -22.37 -28.71
CA THR A 367 38.08 -21.24 -29.41
C THR A 367 36.65 -21.01 -28.94
N ALA A 368 35.86 -22.06 -28.75
CA ALA A 368 34.48 -21.96 -28.26
C ALA A 368 34.42 -21.51 -26.79
N ALA A 369 35.36 -21.94 -25.95
CA ALA A 369 35.50 -21.48 -24.57
C ALA A 369 35.83 -19.99 -24.51
N ASN A 370 36.79 -19.53 -25.34
CA ASN A 370 37.16 -18.12 -25.43
C ASN A 370 36.02 -17.25 -25.99
N ASP A 371 35.31 -17.68 -27.05
CA ASP A 371 34.12 -16.97 -27.58
C ASP A 371 33.03 -16.87 -26.50
N SER A 372 32.75 -17.97 -25.78
CA SER A 372 31.75 -17.97 -24.71
C SER A 372 32.14 -17.06 -23.54
N ARG A 373 33.43 -17.04 -23.16
CA ARG A 373 33.96 -16.16 -22.11
C ARG A 373 33.93 -14.69 -22.53
N GLU A 374 34.29 -14.39 -23.77
CA GLU A 374 34.22 -13.03 -24.33
C GLU A 374 32.78 -12.52 -24.37
N ILE A 375 31.82 -13.36 -24.78
CA ILE A 375 30.39 -13.01 -24.73
C ILE A 375 29.95 -12.66 -23.30
N LYS A 376 30.34 -13.46 -22.30
CA LYS A 376 29.99 -13.18 -20.89
C LYS A 376 30.69 -11.94 -20.34
N PHE A 377 31.93 -11.70 -20.75
CA PHE A 377 32.64 -10.48 -20.41
C PHE A 377 31.92 -9.23 -20.97
N LEU A 378 31.55 -9.26 -22.25
CA LEU A 378 30.79 -8.19 -22.90
C LEU A 378 29.40 -7.98 -22.28
N GLU A 379 28.71 -9.07 -21.92
CA GLU A 379 27.43 -9.00 -21.20
C GLU A 379 27.59 -8.32 -19.84
N GLY A 380 28.63 -8.66 -19.08
CA GLY A 380 28.94 -8.04 -17.80
C GLY A 380 29.32 -6.55 -17.92
N GLU A 381 30.10 -6.17 -18.94
CA GLU A 381 30.39 -4.76 -19.21
C GLU A 381 29.11 -3.97 -19.55
N ARG A 382 28.25 -4.55 -20.40
CA ARG A 382 26.95 -3.97 -20.74
C ARG A 382 26.07 -3.81 -19.50
N GLU A 383 25.99 -4.82 -18.64
CA GLU A 383 25.19 -4.78 -17.42
C GLU A 383 25.67 -3.66 -16.49
N ARG A 384 26.98 -3.52 -16.28
CA ARG A 384 27.55 -2.44 -15.45
C ARG A 384 27.28 -1.06 -16.03
N ALA A 385 27.44 -0.90 -17.34
CA ALA A 385 27.15 0.36 -18.02
C ALA A 385 25.68 0.75 -17.84
N ILE A 386 24.76 -0.20 -18.06
CA ILE A 386 23.31 -0.01 -17.94
C ILE A 386 22.87 0.21 -16.49
N ALA A 387 23.49 -0.48 -15.53
CA ALA A 387 23.16 -0.36 -14.11
C ALA A 387 23.28 1.08 -13.61
N SER A 388 24.28 1.84 -14.10
CA SER A 388 24.44 3.25 -13.74
C SER A 388 23.27 4.12 -14.24
N TYR A 389 22.77 3.91 -15.46
CA TYR A 389 21.59 4.59 -15.97
C TYR A 389 20.31 4.24 -15.19
N ILE A 390 20.14 2.97 -14.83
CA ILE A 390 19.02 2.53 -13.99
C ILE A 390 19.08 3.24 -12.63
N ALA A 391 20.26 3.36 -12.01
CA ALA A 391 20.42 4.06 -10.74
C ALA A 391 19.98 5.54 -10.80
N VAL A 392 20.24 6.23 -11.92
CA VAL A 392 19.78 7.62 -12.14
C VAL A 392 18.25 7.69 -12.19
N ILE A 393 17.59 6.76 -12.87
CA ILE A 393 16.12 6.68 -12.93
C ILE A 393 15.53 6.49 -11.53
N TRP A 394 16.12 5.59 -10.74
CA TRP A 394 15.72 5.37 -9.35
C TRP A 394 15.90 6.61 -8.48
N THR A 395 17.03 7.30 -8.62
CA THR A 395 17.31 8.53 -7.87
C THR A 395 16.28 9.61 -8.22
N SER A 396 16.00 9.82 -9.50
CA SER A 396 14.98 10.77 -9.97
C SER A 396 13.59 10.46 -9.42
N TYR A 397 13.22 9.17 -9.40
CA TYR A 397 11.96 8.73 -8.81
C TYR A 397 11.87 9.03 -7.31
N PHE A 398 12.92 8.74 -6.53
CA PHE A 398 12.94 9.03 -5.10
C PHE A 398 12.89 10.53 -4.79
N VAL A 399 13.58 11.36 -5.58
CA VAL A 399 13.50 12.82 -5.43
C VAL A 399 12.06 13.29 -5.65
N PHE A 400 11.41 12.82 -6.72
CA PHE A 400 10.00 13.16 -6.98
C PHE A 400 9.07 12.69 -5.87
N LEU A 401 9.21 11.43 -5.42
CA LEU A 401 8.45 10.87 -4.32
C LEU A 401 8.64 11.71 -3.04
N GLY A 402 9.86 12.11 -2.72
CA GLY A 402 10.17 12.96 -1.58
C GLY A 402 9.49 14.32 -1.64
N VAL A 403 9.52 15.00 -2.80
CA VAL A 403 8.84 16.28 -3.00
C VAL A 403 7.33 16.14 -2.81
N ILE A 404 6.72 15.10 -3.40
CA ILE A 404 5.28 14.86 -3.28
C ILE A 404 4.87 14.56 -1.83
N VAL A 405 5.66 13.77 -1.10
CA VAL A 405 5.40 13.49 0.32
C VAL A 405 5.47 14.76 1.17
N VAL A 406 6.46 15.63 0.93
CA VAL A 406 6.57 16.92 1.62
C VAL A 406 5.37 17.82 1.29
N LEU A 407 4.95 17.89 0.02
CA LEU A 407 3.76 18.64 -0.37
C LEU A 407 2.50 18.08 0.31
N ALA A 408 2.33 16.76 0.34
CA ALA A 408 1.19 16.13 0.99
C ALA A 408 1.12 16.45 2.49
N LYS A 409 2.27 16.49 3.18
CA LYS A 409 2.31 16.71 4.64
C LYS A 409 2.30 18.15 5.10
N VAL A 410 2.90 19.06 4.34
CA VAL A 410 3.06 20.46 4.76
C VAL A 410 2.08 21.36 4.04
N PHE A 411 1.93 21.17 2.72
CA PHE A 411 1.21 22.10 1.88
C PHE A 411 -0.30 21.86 1.90
N ILE A 412 -0.75 20.60 1.84
CA ILE A 412 -2.18 20.27 1.84
C ILE A 412 -2.87 20.72 3.15
N PRO A 413 -2.35 20.41 4.36
CA PRO A 413 -2.97 20.89 5.61
C PRO A 413 -3.00 22.43 5.69
N ALA A 414 -1.94 23.11 5.25
CA ALA A 414 -1.88 24.57 5.29
C ALA A 414 -2.94 25.24 4.39
N ILE A 415 -3.26 24.64 3.23
CA ILE A 415 -4.37 25.09 2.38
C ILE A 415 -5.72 24.77 3.04
N ALA A 416 -5.87 23.57 3.57
CA ALA A 416 -7.10 23.13 4.21
C ALA A 416 -7.49 24.06 5.38
N SER A 417 -6.53 24.40 6.25
CA SER A 417 -6.73 25.32 7.38
C SER A 417 -6.94 26.78 6.97
N SER A 418 -6.48 27.16 5.77
CA SER A 418 -6.72 28.52 5.25
C SER A 418 -8.12 28.67 4.65
N ASN A 419 -8.74 27.56 4.23
CA ASN A 419 -10.10 27.54 3.67
C ASN A 419 -11.19 27.48 4.75
N SER A 420 -10.85 27.24 6.03
CA SER A 420 -11.79 27.16 7.15
C SER A 420 -12.10 28.51 7.81
N GLY A 421 -11.60 29.63 7.26
CA GLY A 421 -12.10 30.96 7.62
C GLY A 421 -13.45 31.21 6.92
N GLU A 422 -14.47 31.63 7.67
CA GLU A 422 -15.84 31.93 7.20
C GLU A 422 -15.91 32.93 6.02
N ASP A 423 -14.83 33.65 5.74
CA ASP A 423 -14.72 34.50 4.57
C ASP A 423 -14.32 33.69 3.34
N SER A 424 -15.32 33.16 2.64
CA SER A 424 -15.21 32.87 1.21
C SER A 424 -14.90 34.17 0.47
N ALA A 425 -13.61 34.52 0.42
CA ALA A 425 -13.14 35.78 -0.15
C ALA A 425 -13.43 35.82 -1.65
N GLN A 426 -14.54 36.45 -2.00
CA GLN A 426 -14.95 36.70 -3.37
C GLN A 426 -14.14 37.88 -3.92
N ILE A 427 -12.92 37.62 -4.39
CA ILE A 427 -12.12 38.61 -5.12
C ILE A 427 -12.64 38.64 -6.57
N GLY A 428 -13.66 39.47 -6.81
CA GLY A 428 -14.26 39.68 -8.13
C GLY A 428 -15.17 38.53 -8.60
N ASN A 429 -15.12 38.20 -9.89
CA ASN A 429 -15.95 37.14 -10.52
C ASN A 429 -15.32 35.73 -10.40
N MET A 430 -14.32 35.54 -9.53
CA MET A 430 -13.70 34.25 -9.28
C MET A 430 -14.12 33.75 -7.90
N VAL A 431 -15.01 32.75 -7.90
CA VAL A 431 -15.36 31.99 -6.68
C VAL A 431 -14.18 31.08 -6.37
N ILE A 432 -13.45 31.38 -5.30
CA ILE A 432 -12.49 30.43 -4.71
C ILE A 432 -13.34 29.33 -4.08
N ARG A 433 -13.61 28.26 -4.84
CA ARG A 433 -14.25 27.06 -4.29
C ARG A 433 -13.34 26.47 -3.21
N ALA A 434 -13.89 26.16 -2.04
CA ALA A 434 -13.22 25.32 -1.06
C ALA A 434 -12.74 24.04 -1.76
N ILE A 435 -11.42 23.83 -1.79
CA ILE A 435 -10.82 22.69 -2.49
C ILE A 435 -10.61 21.57 -1.48
N ASP A 436 -11.14 20.39 -1.80
CA ASP A 436 -11.02 19.18 -1.00
C ASP A 436 -9.55 18.70 -0.93
N PRO A 437 -8.93 18.65 0.27
CA PRO A 437 -7.59 18.12 0.49
C PRO A 437 -7.38 16.71 -0.10
N LEU A 438 -8.42 15.87 -0.04
CA LEU A 438 -8.37 14.49 -0.49
C LEU A 438 -8.15 14.38 -2.00
N PHE A 439 -8.73 15.30 -2.78
CA PHE A 439 -8.57 15.33 -4.23
C PHE A 439 -7.09 15.51 -4.64
N PHE A 440 -6.35 16.41 -3.99
CA PHE A 440 -4.94 16.61 -4.29
C PHE A 440 -4.10 15.38 -3.92
N LEU A 441 -4.37 14.79 -2.77
CA LEU A 441 -3.67 13.59 -2.30
C LEU A 441 -3.86 12.44 -3.31
N VAL A 442 -5.10 12.25 -3.77
CA VAL A 442 -5.47 11.28 -4.81
C VAL A 442 -4.71 11.52 -6.12
N VAL A 443 -4.72 12.76 -6.63
CA VAL A 443 -4.03 13.11 -7.89
C VAL A 443 -2.51 12.90 -7.77
N PHE A 444 -1.91 13.28 -6.65
CA PHE A 444 -0.49 13.05 -6.40
C PHE A 444 -0.14 11.57 -6.35
N PHE A 445 -0.96 10.75 -5.70
CA PHE A 445 -0.75 9.29 -5.68
C PHE A 445 -0.82 8.68 -7.08
N TYR A 446 -1.79 9.10 -7.91
CA TYR A 446 -1.88 8.64 -9.30
C TYR A 446 -0.71 9.12 -10.14
N GLY A 447 -0.26 10.36 -9.96
CA GLY A 447 0.91 10.91 -10.63
C GLY A 447 2.19 10.13 -10.33
N VAL A 448 2.46 9.86 -9.04
CA VAL A 448 3.59 9.04 -8.60
C VAL A 448 3.50 7.61 -9.14
N SER A 449 2.30 7.03 -9.15
CA SER A 449 2.06 5.67 -9.68
C SER A 449 2.30 5.61 -11.20
N ALA A 450 1.82 6.61 -11.95
CA ALA A 450 2.05 6.71 -13.39
C ALA A 450 3.55 6.91 -13.70
N GLN A 451 4.25 7.72 -12.91
CA GLN A 451 5.69 7.92 -13.05
C GLN A 451 6.47 6.63 -12.72
N ALA A 452 6.07 5.86 -11.70
CA ALA A 452 6.67 4.57 -11.37
C ALA A 452 6.59 3.59 -12.55
N LEU A 453 5.41 3.50 -13.18
CA LEU A 453 5.21 2.69 -14.38
C LEU A 453 6.09 3.16 -15.56
N GLY A 454 6.11 4.46 -15.83
CA GLY A 454 6.90 5.05 -16.91
C GLY A 454 8.41 4.89 -16.72
N ASN A 455 8.91 5.19 -15.52
CA ASN A 455 10.33 5.05 -15.17
C ASN A 455 10.78 3.59 -15.19
N GLY A 456 9.95 2.68 -14.66
CA GLY A 456 10.24 1.25 -14.71
C GLY A 456 10.25 0.71 -16.15
N ALA A 457 9.28 1.09 -16.97
CA ALA A 457 9.24 0.80 -18.40
C ALA A 457 10.50 1.28 -19.13
N MET A 458 10.92 2.53 -18.90
CA MET A 458 12.13 3.12 -19.50
C MET A 458 13.41 2.40 -19.05
N ALA A 459 13.51 2.03 -17.77
CA ALA A 459 14.63 1.23 -17.28
C ALA A 459 14.74 -0.13 -18.02
N GLY A 460 13.61 -0.76 -18.33
CA GLY A 460 13.58 -1.99 -19.13
C GLY A 460 13.99 -1.80 -20.58
N LEU A 461 13.48 -0.74 -21.23
CA LEU A 461 13.81 -0.41 -22.61
C LEU A 461 15.31 -0.15 -22.77
N MET A 462 15.93 0.57 -21.83
CA MET A 462 17.37 0.81 -21.84
C MET A 462 18.18 -0.46 -21.57
N ALA A 463 17.71 -1.34 -20.67
CA ALA A 463 18.42 -2.55 -20.31
C ALA A 463 18.47 -3.59 -21.44
N THR A 464 17.31 -4.00 -21.93
CA THR A 464 17.18 -5.15 -22.84
C THR A 464 16.55 -4.78 -24.19
N GLY A 465 16.14 -3.53 -24.39
CA GLY A 465 15.36 -3.10 -25.57
C GLY A 465 13.89 -3.52 -25.51
N ARG A 466 13.45 -4.15 -24.41
CA ARG A 466 12.08 -4.67 -24.25
C ARG A 466 11.40 -4.03 -23.04
N LEU A 467 10.17 -3.55 -23.25
CA LEU A 467 9.35 -2.97 -22.19
C LEU A 467 9.10 -3.95 -21.03
N SER A 468 8.90 -5.23 -21.35
CA SER A 468 8.58 -6.28 -20.38
C SER A 468 9.66 -6.49 -19.32
N SER A 469 10.94 -6.24 -19.65
CA SER A 469 12.04 -6.36 -18.68
C SER A 469 12.03 -5.27 -17.61
N GLY A 470 11.34 -4.15 -17.88
CA GLY A 470 11.21 -3.02 -16.97
C GLY A 470 10.14 -3.18 -15.90
N MET A 471 9.23 -4.15 -16.07
CA MET A 471 8.08 -4.35 -15.18
C MET A 471 8.49 -4.69 -13.74
N LYS A 472 9.68 -5.28 -13.52
CA LYS A 472 10.22 -5.49 -12.17
C LYS A 472 10.51 -4.17 -11.46
N HIS A 473 11.11 -3.21 -12.17
CA HIS A 473 11.44 -1.89 -11.61
C HIS A 473 10.18 -1.08 -11.38
N ALA A 474 9.22 -1.14 -12.32
CA ALA A 474 7.91 -0.51 -12.15
C ALA A 474 7.18 -1.04 -10.90
N GLY A 475 7.15 -2.36 -10.72
CA GLY A 475 6.50 -2.98 -9.56
C GLY A 475 7.19 -2.66 -8.24
N MET A 476 8.52 -2.63 -8.19
CA MET A 476 9.25 -2.23 -6.98
C MET A 476 9.03 -0.75 -6.63
N MET A 477 9.01 0.15 -7.62
CA MET A 477 8.71 1.56 -7.42
C MET A 477 7.27 1.76 -6.93
N LEU A 478 6.29 1.09 -7.55
CA LEU A 478 4.88 1.11 -7.10
C LEU A 478 4.72 0.65 -5.65
N MET A 479 5.41 -0.44 -5.27
CA MET A 479 5.38 -0.93 -3.89
C MET A 479 5.89 0.13 -2.89
N MET A 480 6.95 0.85 -3.25
CA MET A 480 7.48 1.94 -2.43
C MET A 480 6.53 3.14 -2.38
N ALA A 481 5.86 3.51 -3.47
CA ALA A 481 4.84 4.55 -3.46
C ALA A 481 3.68 4.21 -2.52
N ILE A 482 3.14 3.00 -2.64
CA ILE A 482 2.05 2.53 -1.77
C ILE A 482 2.48 2.61 -0.30
N LEU A 483 3.68 2.10 0.01
CA LEU A 483 4.19 2.12 1.37
C LEU A 483 4.41 3.55 1.89
N ALA A 484 5.02 4.43 1.08
CA ALA A 484 5.28 5.82 1.47
C ALA A 484 3.98 6.61 1.71
N PHE A 485 2.96 6.43 0.85
CA PHE A 485 1.67 7.10 1.02
C PHE A 485 0.89 6.56 2.22
N ASN A 486 0.88 5.24 2.45
CA ASN A 486 0.20 4.66 3.61
C ASN A 486 0.85 5.06 4.93
N LEU A 487 2.18 5.08 5.02
CA LEU A 487 2.87 5.42 6.27
C LEU A 487 2.93 6.92 6.52
N VAL A 488 3.05 7.73 5.46
CA VAL A 488 3.27 9.16 5.59
C VAL A 488 2.03 9.94 5.19
N ALA A 489 1.57 9.88 3.94
CA ALA A 489 0.58 10.84 3.42
C ALA A 489 -0.87 10.60 3.89
N PHE A 490 -1.30 9.35 4.07
CA PHE A 490 -2.66 9.00 4.48
C PHE A 490 -2.85 9.13 6.01
N SER A 491 -2.77 10.35 6.53
CA SER A 491 -3.20 10.64 7.89
C SER A 491 -4.73 10.79 7.97
N PRO A 492 -5.37 10.44 9.10
CA PRO A 492 -6.83 10.54 9.27
C PRO A 492 -7.39 11.93 8.91
N ASP A 493 -6.72 12.99 9.37
CA ASP A 493 -7.10 14.38 9.14
C ASP A 493 -7.20 14.74 7.64
N LEU A 494 -6.30 14.20 6.82
CA LEU A 494 -6.24 14.46 5.38
C LEU A 494 -7.23 13.62 4.59
N LEU A 495 -7.70 12.50 5.17
CA LEU A 495 -8.68 11.61 4.56
C LEU A 495 -10.12 12.08 4.76
N GLY A 496 -10.34 13.15 5.54
CA GLY A 496 -11.69 13.61 5.90
C GLY A 496 -12.38 12.64 6.88
N ILE A 497 -11.60 11.80 7.57
CA ILE A 497 -12.08 11.09 8.75
C ILE A 497 -12.06 12.16 9.83
N GLN A 498 -13.22 12.50 10.40
CA GLN A 498 -13.22 13.29 11.61
C GLN A 498 -12.35 12.48 12.60
N GLY A 499 -11.23 13.05 13.05
CA GLY A 499 -10.66 12.58 14.31
C GLY A 499 -11.72 12.73 15.39
N ASP A 500 -11.48 12.20 16.59
CA ASP A 500 -12.35 12.52 17.72
C ASP A 500 -12.49 14.05 17.75
N MET A 501 -13.67 14.58 17.37
CA MET A 501 -13.95 16.02 17.42
C MET A 501 -13.86 16.50 18.87
N GLY A 502 -13.73 15.56 19.81
CA GLY A 502 -13.83 15.76 21.22
C GLY A 502 -15.26 16.15 21.54
N LEU A 503 -15.59 16.10 22.82
CA LEU A 503 -16.74 16.85 23.29
C LEU A 503 -16.32 18.31 23.30
N ASN A 504 -16.69 19.07 22.26
CA ASN A 504 -16.29 20.46 22.03
C ASN A 504 -16.58 21.33 23.28
N PRO A 505 -15.60 21.62 24.13
CA PRO A 505 -15.85 22.36 25.36
C PRO A 505 -15.89 23.85 25.03
N ALA A 506 -16.93 24.55 25.49
CA ALA A 506 -17.06 25.99 25.28
C ALA A 506 -15.83 26.75 25.81
N LEU A 507 -15.46 27.84 25.15
CA LEU A 507 -14.33 28.66 25.58
C LEU A 507 -14.63 29.33 26.93
N GLY A 508 -14.01 28.81 27.99
CA GLY A 508 -14.03 29.38 29.33
C GLY A 508 -14.91 28.63 30.34
N THR A 509 -14.51 28.72 31.61
CA THR A 509 -15.26 28.17 32.74
C THR A 509 -16.18 29.23 33.33
N PHE A 510 -17.34 28.84 33.84
CA PHE A 510 -18.24 29.71 34.61
C PHE A 510 -18.30 29.27 36.07
N ILE A 511 -18.84 30.12 36.93
CA ILE A 511 -19.08 29.77 38.34
C ILE A 511 -20.52 29.27 38.42
N PRO A 512 -20.76 28.03 38.86
CA PRO A 512 -22.12 27.50 38.93
C PRO A 512 -22.92 28.27 40.00
N GLY A 513 -24.13 28.69 39.60
CA GLY A 513 -25.05 29.50 40.41
C GLY A 513 -25.76 28.71 41.50
#